data_AF-A0A2H9P2P3-F1
#
_entry.id   AF-A0A2H9P2P3-F1
#
_cell.length_a   1.000
_cell.length_b   1.000
_cell.length_c   1.000
_cell.angle_alpha   90.00
_cell.angle_beta   90.00
_cell.angle_gamma   90.00
#
_symmetry.space_group_name_H-M   'P 1'
#
loop_
_entity.id
_entity.type
_entity.pdbx_description
1 polymer ?
#
loop_
_entity_poly.entity_id
_entity_poly.type
_entity_poly.pdbx_seq_one_letter_code
_entity_poly.pdbx_strand_id
1 'polypeptide(L)'
;MLNEKWHKLGGIDDFKVPSLREITINNTPIALSYQNGEFGAISNICNHVGGPLGQGRLDGDYIVCPWHNWKFHRTKGSGEPGFEQDKVPQYELKIENGILYINTESITSRHKTPHPPHPLARKVKREEGKIRVVGISTTIMDSENPRYSTSDKLLEVAINHAKKELGAETLLIKLNDLKFRACEGYYSKSAAACTWPCSITQMDETDQLAQVYEALIHWGDVIIVSTPLRWGAASSLYYKMAERMNCIQNQVTIADKVLIQNKVAAFIITGGQDNIQDVAGHMLGFFAELGFAFPPFPYIAHSRGWSAEDMENNMDYVKNSSDLKDGAKDLVKRSMEMSEIILGRKISKEKITHPGRKAQSLHVEKK
;
A
#
# COMPACT_ATOMS: atom_id res chain seq x y z
N MET A 1 18.46 -42.26 18.63
CA MET A 1 19.39 -42.19 17.48
C MET A 1 20.13 -40.87 17.61
N LEU A 2 21.46 -40.90 17.69
CA LEU A 2 22.28 -39.69 17.83
C LEU A 2 22.13 -38.87 16.54
N ASN A 3 21.55 -37.67 16.63
CA ASN A 3 21.49 -36.70 15.54
C ASN A 3 22.91 -36.40 15.07
N GLU A 4 23.28 -36.82 13.85
CA GLU A 4 24.47 -36.25 13.21
C GLU A 4 24.19 -34.77 12.97
N LYS A 5 24.83 -33.90 13.78
CA LYS A 5 24.71 -32.44 13.68
C LYS A 5 25.13 -31.90 12.31
N TRP A 6 26.02 -32.61 11.64
CA TRP A 6 26.60 -32.25 10.36
C TRP A 6 25.86 -32.94 9.21
N HIS A 7 25.34 -32.13 8.29
CA HIS A 7 24.68 -32.61 7.09
C HIS A 7 25.55 -32.35 5.86
N LYS A 8 25.72 -33.37 5.04
CA LYS A 8 26.43 -33.26 3.75
C LYS A 8 25.56 -32.51 2.74
N LEU A 9 26.11 -31.45 2.13
CA LEU A 9 25.44 -30.70 1.07
C LEU A 9 25.84 -31.19 -0.33
N GLY A 10 27.14 -31.39 -0.58
CA GLY A 10 27.67 -31.75 -1.91
C GLY A 10 29.06 -31.20 -2.16
N GLY A 11 29.53 -31.22 -3.41
CA GLY A 11 30.83 -30.66 -3.78
C GLY A 11 30.83 -29.14 -3.68
N ILE A 12 31.92 -28.52 -3.24
CA ILE A 12 31.99 -27.05 -3.08
C ILE A 12 31.66 -26.31 -4.37
N ASP A 13 32.04 -26.84 -5.54
CA ASP A 13 31.84 -26.20 -6.84
C ASP A 13 30.35 -26.11 -7.21
N ASP A 14 29.52 -27.04 -6.73
CA ASP A 14 28.07 -27.03 -6.93
C ASP A 14 27.41 -25.79 -6.26
N PHE A 15 28.08 -25.22 -5.26
CA PHE A 15 27.57 -24.13 -4.42
C PHE A 15 28.21 -22.76 -4.69
N LYS A 16 29.13 -22.66 -5.65
CA LYS A 16 29.76 -21.37 -6.02
C LYS A 16 28.89 -20.52 -6.95
N VAL A 17 28.08 -21.16 -7.80
CA VAL A 17 27.19 -20.50 -8.77
C VAL A 17 25.80 -21.16 -8.76
N PRO A 18 24.70 -20.41 -8.54
CA PRO A 18 24.68 -19.00 -8.11
C PRO A 18 25.34 -18.83 -6.72
N SER A 19 25.87 -17.63 -6.48
CA SER A 19 26.60 -17.22 -5.27
C SER A 19 25.71 -17.03 -4.04
N LEU A 20 24.38 -17.06 -4.21
CA LEU A 20 23.39 -17.03 -3.14
C LEU A 20 22.25 -17.96 -3.54
N ARG A 21 21.80 -18.79 -2.60
CA ARG A 21 20.66 -19.68 -2.78
C ARG A 21 19.97 -20.00 -1.47
N GLU A 22 18.71 -20.40 -1.59
CA GLU A 22 17.95 -21.03 -0.51
C GLU A 22 18.16 -22.54 -0.53
N ILE A 23 18.44 -23.11 0.64
CA ILE A 23 18.43 -24.56 0.88
C ILE A 23 17.53 -24.87 2.09
N THR A 24 16.97 -26.07 2.14
CA THR A 24 16.18 -26.53 3.30
C THR A 24 16.76 -27.85 3.81
N ILE A 25 17.03 -27.92 5.11
CA ILE A 25 17.57 -29.11 5.77
C ILE A 25 16.74 -29.37 7.01
N ASN A 26 16.08 -30.53 7.10
CA ASN A 26 15.21 -30.89 8.24
C ASN A 26 14.23 -29.76 8.61
N ASN A 27 13.52 -29.21 7.61
CA ASN A 27 12.60 -28.07 7.74
C ASN A 27 13.24 -26.74 8.19
N THR A 28 14.56 -26.64 8.27
CA THR A 28 15.27 -25.39 8.56
C THR A 28 15.67 -24.72 7.25
N PRO A 29 15.07 -23.56 6.89
CA PRO A 29 15.42 -22.86 5.68
C PRO A 29 16.67 -21.98 5.92
N ILE A 30 17.65 -22.12 5.05
CA ILE A 30 18.99 -21.51 5.17
C ILE A 30 19.33 -20.76 3.88
N ALA A 31 19.84 -19.54 4.04
CA ALA A 31 20.46 -18.79 2.95
C ALA A 31 21.94 -19.16 2.91
N LEU A 32 22.34 -19.92 1.88
CA LEU A 32 23.72 -20.30 1.63
C LEU A 32 24.32 -19.33 0.62
N SER A 33 25.45 -18.73 0.96
CA SER A 33 26.18 -17.77 0.15
C SER A 33 27.63 -18.20 -0.09
N TYR A 34 28.20 -17.76 -1.21
CA TYR A 34 29.61 -17.90 -1.54
C TYR A 34 30.11 -16.61 -2.18
N GLN A 35 31.09 -15.97 -1.55
CA GLN A 35 31.66 -14.72 -2.05
C GLN A 35 33.11 -14.57 -1.58
N ASN A 36 33.96 -14.04 -2.46
CA ASN A 36 35.38 -13.81 -2.15
C ASN A 36 36.11 -15.04 -1.59
N GLY A 37 35.77 -16.24 -2.07
CA GLY A 37 36.37 -17.49 -1.62
C GLY A 37 35.81 -18.07 -0.31
N GLU A 38 34.83 -17.40 0.31
CA GLU A 38 34.28 -17.79 1.60
C GLU A 38 32.79 -18.15 1.50
N PHE A 39 32.39 -19.25 2.13
CA PHE A 39 30.98 -19.60 2.29
C PHE A 39 30.38 -18.94 3.53
N GLY A 40 29.09 -18.58 3.46
CA GLY A 40 28.31 -18.13 4.61
C GLY A 40 26.95 -18.80 4.65
N ALA A 41 26.50 -19.19 5.84
CA ALA A 41 25.17 -19.74 6.05
C ALA A 41 24.47 -19.02 7.20
N ILE A 42 23.32 -18.41 6.89
CA ILE A 42 22.44 -17.77 7.86
C ILE A 42 21.00 -18.23 7.65
N SER A 43 20.11 -17.95 8.60
CA SER A 43 18.69 -18.25 8.43
C SER A 43 18.15 -17.61 7.15
N ASN A 44 17.33 -18.36 6.41
CA ASN A 44 16.66 -17.81 5.24
C ASN A 44 15.55 -16.82 5.59
N ILE A 45 15.13 -16.73 6.85
CA ILE A 45 13.98 -15.93 7.28
C ILE A 45 14.46 -14.57 7.76
N CYS A 46 14.18 -13.51 7.00
CA CYS A 46 14.47 -12.12 7.35
C CYS A 46 13.71 -11.66 8.61
N ASN A 47 14.38 -10.96 9.53
CA ASN A 47 13.75 -10.44 10.75
C ASN A 47 12.66 -9.40 10.50
N HIS A 48 12.67 -8.68 9.37
CA HIS A 48 11.69 -7.64 9.07
C HIS A 48 10.26 -8.21 9.05
N VAL A 49 9.90 -8.97 8.02
CA VAL A 49 8.58 -9.60 7.85
C VAL A 49 8.65 -11.04 7.34
N GLY A 50 9.81 -11.70 7.42
CA GLY A 50 9.96 -13.12 7.08
C GLY A 50 10.37 -13.44 5.64
N GLY A 51 10.88 -12.46 4.88
CA GLY A 51 11.30 -12.68 3.50
C GLY A 51 12.46 -13.67 3.32
N PRO A 52 12.52 -14.41 2.19
CA PRO A 52 13.51 -15.44 1.92
C PRO A 52 14.86 -14.83 1.48
N LEU A 53 15.83 -14.77 2.40
CA LEU A 53 17.14 -14.14 2.18
C LEU A 53 17.94 -14.80 1.04
N GLY A 54 17.85 -16.12 0.90
CA GLY A 54 18.48 -16.93 -0.15
C GLY A 54 17.91 -16.69 -1.56
N GLN A 55 16.79 -15.99 -1.69
CA GLN A 55 16.25 -15.49 -2.97
C GLN A 55 16.57 -14.00 -3.19
N GLY A 56 17.37 -13.41 -2.30
CA GLY A 56 17.84 -12.04 -2.37
C GLY A 56 19.02 -11.86 -3.33
N ARG A 57 19.86 -10.88 -3.01
CA ARG A 57 21.13 -10.64 -3.70
C ARG A 57 22.23 -10.34 -2.69
N LEU A 58 23.48 -10.51 -3.10
CA LEU A 58 24.64 -10.06 -2.34
C LEU A 58 24.96 -8.59 -2.65
N ASP A 59 25.33 -7.83 -1.62
CA ASP A 59 25.81 -6.45 -1.65
C ASP A 59 26.98 -6.32 -0.67
N GLY A 60 28.22 -6.41 -1.18
CA GLY A 60 29.39 -6.63 -0.34
C GLY A 60 29.21 -7.91 0.50
N ASP A 61 29.49 -7.84 1.81
CA ASP A 61 29.29 -8.96 2.73
C ASP A 61 27.85 -9.13 3.25
N TYR A 62 26.87 -8.46 2.64
CA TYR A 62 25.47 -8.49 3.07
C TYR A 62 24.57 -9.20 2.08
N ILE A 63 23.59 -9.93 2.60
CA ILE A 63 22.45 -10.44 1.85
C ILE A 63 21.33 -9.42 1.96
N VAL A 64 20.86 -8.92 0.81
CA VAL A 64 19.75 -7.98 0.71
C VAL A 64 18.45 -8.74 0.46
N CYS A 65 17.52 -8.63 1.41
CA CYS A 65 16.22 -9.30 1.36
C CYS A 65 15.41 -8.90 0.11
N PRO A 66 14.85 -9.85 -0.65
CA PRO A 66 14.14 -9.55 -1.90
C PRO A 66 12.77 -8.87 -1.69
N TRP A 67 12.27 -8.83 -0.45
CA TRP A 67 10.99 -8.19 -0.15
C TRP A 67 11.12 -6.70 0.14
N HIS A 68 12.01 -6.27 1.03
CA HIS A 68 12.08 -4.88 1.52
C HIS A 68 13.50 -4.34 1.63
N ASN A 69 14.48 -5.06 1.05
CA ASN A 69 15.89 -4.67 1.05
C ASN A 69 16.59 -4.61 2.43
N TRP A 70 15.99 -5.18 3.49
CA TRP A 70 16.71 -5.38 4.76
C TRP A 70 17.97 -6.22 4.54
N LYS A 71 19.07 -5.82 5.18
CA LYS A 71 20.38 -6.43 4.98
C LYS A 71 20.84 -7.20 6.20
N PHE A 72 21.43 -8.38 5.98
CA PHE A 72 22.11 -9.17 7.01
C PHE A 72 23.45 -9.66 6.50
N HIS A 73 24.48 -9.58 7.34
CA HIS A 73 25.83 -10.03 7.04
C HIS A 73 25.81 -11.53 6.72
N ARG A 74 26.34 -11.92 5.56
CA ARG A 74 26.19 -13.26 4.97
C ARG A 74 26.77 -14.40 5.82
N THR A 75 27.81 -14.11 6.61
CA THR A 75 28.43 -15.06 7.53
C THR A 75 28.05 -14.87 9.00
N LYS A 76 27.74 -13.64 9.45
CA LYS A 76 27.51 -13.33 10.87
C LYS A 76 26.04 -13.23 11.25
N GLY A 77 25.15 -13.05 10.26
CA GLY A 77 23.72 -12.86 10.44
C GLY A 77 23.31 -11.53 11.06
N SER A 78 24.24 -10.63 11.40
CA SER A 78 23.95 -9.29 11.94
C SER A 78 23.45 -8.32 10.88
N GLY A 79 22.61 -7.37 11.27
CA GLY A 79 22.19 -6.27 10.42
C GLY A 79 23.36 -5.42 9.90
N GLU A 80 23.06 -4.54 8.96
CA GLU A 80 24.02 -3.58 8.42
C GLU A 80 24.47 -2.54 9.46
N PRO A 81 25.51 -1.73 9.18
CA PRO A 81 26.02 -0.77 10.14
C PRO A 81 24.93 0.15 10.72
N GLY A 82 24.86 0.25 12.04
CA GLY A 82 23.79 0.94 12.77
C GLY A 82 22.60 0.05 13.17
N PHE A 83 22.50 -1.17 12.63
CA PHE A 83 21.44 -2.15 12.91
C PHE A 83 22.00 -3.52 13.34
N GLU A 84 23.25 -3.59 13.81
CA GLU A 84 23.97 -4.83 14.11
C GLU A 84 23.31 -5.67 15.22
N GLN A 85 22.43 -5.05 16.02
CA GLN A 85 21.62 -5.73 17.02
C GLN A 85 20.53 -6.60 16.37
N ASP A 86 20.01 -6.26 15.19
CA ASP A 86 19.05 -7.11 14.49
C ASP A 86 19.78 -8.29 13.86
N LYS A 87 19.61 -9.50 14.40
CA LYS A 87 20.38 -10.69 14.04
C LYS A 87 19.49 -11.84 13.61
N VAL A 88 19.81 -12.43 12.46
CA VAL A 88 19.30 -13.74 12.06
C VAL A 88 20.30 -14.84 12.48
N PRO A 89 19.82 -16.06 12.78
CA PRO A 89 20.70 -17.17 13.17
C PRO A 89 21.80 -17.47 12.14
N GLN A 90 23.00 -17.74 12.61
CA GLN A 90 24.15 -18.21 11.83
C GLN A 90 24.32 -19.73 11.97
N TYR A 91 24.73 -20.40 10.89
CA TYR A 91 25.02 -21.83 10.87
C TYR A 91 26.50 -22.08 10.55
N GLU A 92 27.05 -23.12 11.17
CA GLU A 92 28.43 -23.51 10.95
C GLU A 92 28.58 -24.27 9.64
N LEU A 93 29.65 -23.99 8.89
CA LEU A 93 30.02 -24.71 7.69
C LEU A 93 31.41 -25.32 7.86
N LYS A 94 31.63 -26.51 7.31
CA LYS A 94 32.96 -27.12 7.20
C LYS A 94 33.16 -27.72 5.81
N ILE A 95 34.41 -27.78 5.37
CA ILE A 95 34.82 -28.39 4.11
C ILE A 95 35.75 -29.56 4.40
N GLU A 96 35.38 -30.75 3.98
CA GLU A 96 36.21 -31.96 4.12
C GLU A 96 36.29 -32.66 2.76
N ASN A 97 37.50 -32.87 2.24
CA ASN A 97 37.75 -33.52 0.94
C ASN A 97 36.96 -32.88 -0.23
N GLY A 98 36.85 -31.55 -0.25
CA GLY A 98 36.10 -30.82 -1.28
C GLY A 98 34.58 -30.89 -1.15
N ILE A 99 34.06 -31.49 -0.08
CA ILE A 99 32.63 -31.59 0.22
C ILE A 99 32.25 -30.56 1.29
N LEU A 100 31.17 -29.82 1.04
CA LEU A 100 30.59 -28.85 1.97
C LEU A 100 29.60 -29.55 2.92
N TYR A 101 29.75 -29.28 4.21
CA TYR A 101 28.84 -29.73 5.26
C TYR A 101 28.33 -28.54 6.06
N ILE A 102 27.15 -28.69 6.66
CA ILE A 102 26.52 -27.66 7.49
C ILE A 102 26.01 -28.24 8.81
N ASN A 103 26.17 -27.48 9.89
CA ASN A 103 25.56 -27.76 11.18
C ASN A 103 24.20 -27.07 11.26
N THR A 104 23.12 -27.83 11.45
CA THR A 104 21.75 -27.27 11.52
C THR A 104 21.42 -26.68 12.90
N GLU A 105 22.27 -26.90 13.91
CA GLU A 105 22.21 -26.14 15.16
C GLU A 105 22.82 -24.75 14.94
N SER A 106 22.02 -23.70 15.11
CA SER A 106 22.51 -22.33 14.95
C SER A 106 23.52 -21.97 16.03
N ILE A 107 24.63 -21.33 15.63
CA ILE A 107 25.66 -20.82 16.56
C ILE A 107 25.16 -19.57 17.30
N THR A 108 24.32 -18.76 16.64
CA THR A 108 23.75 -17.54 17.19
C THR A 108 22.23 -17.64 17.27
N SER A 109 21.65 -17.07 18.32
CA SER A 109 20.20 -16.95 18.47
C SER A 109 19.67 -15.80 17.61
N ARG A 110 18.43 -15.94 17.11
CA ARG A 110 17.71 -14.82 16.50
C ARG A 110 17.50 -13.71 17.52
N HIS A 111 17.80 -12.47 17.15
CA HIS A 111 17.44 -11.29 17.91
C HIS A 111 16.76 -10.30 16.97
N LYS A 112 15.48 -10.00 17.20
CA LYS A 112 14.73 -9.02 16.42
C LYS A 112 14.67 -7.72 17.20
N THR A 113 15.29 -6.66 16.69
CA THR A 113 15.27 -5.34 17.35
C THR A 113 13.82 -4.84 17.41
N PRO A 114 13.31 -4.47 18.61
CA PRO A 114 11.97 -3.91 18.72
C PRO A 114 11.90 -2.55 18.04
N HIS A 115 10.89 -2.35 17.20
CA HIS A 115 10.53 -1.04 16.67
C HIS A 115 9.14 -0.66 17.19
N PRO A 116 8.93 0.60 17.61
CA PRO A 116 7.60 1.05 17.99
C PRO A 116 6.67 0.87 16.78
N PRO A 117 5.42 0.41 17.01
CA PRO A 117 4.49 0.25 15.91
C PRO A 117 4.21 1.60 15.26
N HIS A 118 4.18 1.61 13.92
CA HIS A 118 3.87 2.82 13.17
C HIS A 118 2.50 3.39 13.61
N PRO A 119 2.33 4.73 13.75
CA PRO A 119 1.08 5.32 14.27
C PRO A 119 -0.21 4.90 13.54
N LEU A 120 -0.13 4.62 12.24
CA LEU A 120 -1.24 4.10 11.42
C LEU A 120 -1.68 2.66 11.79
N ALA A 121 -0.84 1.88 12.48
CA ALA A 121 -1.13 0.49 12.86
C ALA A 121 -2.17 0.37 13.99
N ARG A 122 -2.51 1.50 14.64
CA ARG A 122 -3.48 1.52 15.73
C ARG A 122 -4.86 0.99 15.30
N LYS A 123 -5.67 0.61 16.29
CA LYS A 123 -7.02 0.11 16.04
C LYS A 123 -7.87 1.19 15.37
N VAL A 124 -8.50 0.84 14.25
CA VAL A 124 -9.44 1.71 13.54
C VAL A 124 -10.67 1.92 14.43
N LYS A 125 -10.88 3.16 14.85
CA LYS A 125 -12.03 3.57 15.66
C LYS A 125 -12.40 4.99 15.24
N ARG A 126 -13.62 5.17 14.75
CA ARG A 126 -14.19 6.50 14.54
C ARG A 126 -14.44 7.13 15.91
N GLU A 127 -13.96 8.35 16.09
CA GLU A 127 -14.30 9.17 17.25
C GLU A 127 -15.72 9.74 17.12
N GLU A 128 -16.35 10.07 18.24
CA GLU A 128 -17.63 10.76 18.23
C GLU A 128 -17.45 12.20 17.75
N GLY A 129 -18.47 12.73 17.07
CA GLY A 129 -18.44 14.09 16.53
C GLY A 129 -19.09 14.18 15.16
N LYS A 130 -18.96 15.38 14.59
CA LYS A 130 -19.50 15.76 13.27
C LYS A 130 -19.03 14.83 12.16
N ILE A 131 -19.75 14.82 11.05
CA ILE A 131 -19.28 14.14 9.84
C ILE A 131 -17.98 14.79 9.36
N ARG A 132 -17.01 13.96 9.01
CA ARG A 132 -15.70 14.37 8.50
C ARG A 132 -15.64 14.10 7.00
N VAL A 133 -15.54 15.17 6.20
CA VAL A 133 -15.44 15.09 4.74
C VAL A 133 -13.99 15.35 4.31
N VAL A 134 -13.41 14.38 3.59
CA VAL A 134 -12.06 14.49 3.01
C VAL A 134 -12.20 14.73 1.51
N GLY A 135 -11.63 15.83 1.03
CA GLY A 135 -11.38 16.04 -0.39
C GLY A 135 -9.97 15.59 -0.75
N ILE A 136 -9.82 14.78 -1.80
CA ILE A 136 -8.52 14.38 -2.35
C ILE A 136 -8.44 14.85 -3.81
N SER A 137 -7.61 15.86 -4.07
CA SER A 137 -7.27 16.24 -5.45
C SER A 137 -6.14 15.38 -5.97
N THR A 138 -6.33 14.78 -7.13
CA THR A 138 -5.32 14.01 -7.85
C THR A 138 -4.78 14.77 -9.05
N THR A 139 -5.04 16.07 -9.20
CA THR A 139 -4.44 16.84 -10.31
C THR A 139 -2.92 16.79 -10.25
N ILE A 140 -2.28 16.66 -11.41
CA ILE A 140 -0.82 16.68 -11.55
C ILE A 140 -0.30 18.09 -11.92
N MET A 141 -1.15 19.11 -11.80
CA MET A 141 -0.76 20.47 -12.14
C MET A 141 0.37 20.95 -11.23
N ASP A 142 1.27 21.70 -11.83
CA ASP A 142 2.39 22.31 -11.12
C ASP A 142 1.87 23.33 -10.10
N SER A 143 2.23 23.12 -8.84
CA SER A 143 1.90 23.99 -7.72
C SER A 143 2.71 25.28 -7.73
N GLU A 144 3.92 25.27 -8.31
CA GLU A 144 4.80 26.45 -8.40
C GLU A 144 4.36 27.40 -9.53
N ASN A 145 3.67 26.86 -10.55
CA ASN A 145 3.12 27.61 -11.67
C ASN A 145 1.61 27.36 -11.81
N PRO A 146 0.80 27.93 -10.89
CA PRO A 146 -0.60 27.56 -10.75
C PRO A 146 -1.41 27.93 -11.99
N ARG A 147 -2.20 26.96 -12.46
CA ARG A 147 -3.24 27.12 -13.50
C ARG A 147 -4.59 26.76 -12.92
N TYR A 148 -5.64 27.24 -13.57
CA TYR A 148 -7.00 26.89 -13.17
C TYR A 148 -7.26 25.39 -13.40
N SER A 149 -7.46 24.65 -12.30
CA SER A 149 -7.81 23.23 -12.31
C SER A 149 -9.33 23.09 -12.18
N THR A 150 -9.98 22.58 -13.22
CA THR A 150 -11.43 22.32 -13.22
C THR A 150 -11.83 21.32 -12.14
N SER A 151 -11.03 20.26 -11.95
CA SER A 151 -11.24 19.25 -10.91
C SER A 151 -11.08 19.83 -9.51
N ASP A 152 -10.02 20.63 -9.28
CA ASP A 152 -9.80 21.23 -7.96
C ASP A 152 -10.91 22.22 -7.65
N LYS A 153 -11.36 23.01 -8.64
CA LYS A 153 -12.39 24.00 -8.38
C LYS A 153 -13.68 23.36 -7.90
N LEU A 154 -14.13 22.31 -8.58
CA LEU A 154 -15.35 21.61 -8.20
C LEU A 154 -15.18 20.89 -6.86
N LEU A 155 -14.00 20.34 -6.57
CA LEU A 155 -13.69 19.79 -5.25
C LEU A 155 -13.74 20.85 -4.15
N GLU A 156 -13.13 22.02 -4.38
CA GLU A 156 -13.16 23.14 -3.45
C GLU A 156 -14.60 23.61 -3.20
N VAL A 157 -15.46 23.64 -4.21
CA VAL A 157 -16.89 23.97 -4.06
C VAL A 157 -17.58 22.97 -3.16
N ALA A 158 -17.40 21.66 -3.41
CA ALA A 158 -17.95 20.60 -2.57
C ALA A 158 -17.49 20.71 -1.11
N ILE A 159 -16.17 20.81 -0.89
CA ILE A 159 -15.59 20.90 0.46
C ILE A 159 -16.04 22.16 1.21
N ASN A 160 -16.09 23.31 0.53
CA ASN A 160 -16.58 24.55 1.15
C ASN A 160 -18.06 24.47 1.50
N HIS A 161 -18.89 23.85 0.66
CA HIS A 161 -20.31 23.66 0.95
C HIS A 161 -20.51 22.75 2.16
N ALA A 162 -19.79 21.62 2.22
CA ALA A 162 -19.82 20.71 3.36
C ALA A 162 -19.46 21.43 4.67
N LYS A 163 -18.41 22.26 4.65
CA LYS A 163 -17.95 23.01 5.83
C LYS A 163 -18.93 24.10 6.26
N LYS A 164 -19.35 24.95 5.32
CA LYS A 164 -20.05 26.21 5.62
C LYS A 164 -21.55 26.04 5.76
N GLU A 165 -22.16 25.20 4.93
CA GLU A 165 -23.61 25.06 4.84
C GLU A 165 -24.12 23.77 5.50
N LEU A 166 -23.33 22.69 5.46
CA LEU A 166 -23.73 21.39 6.03
C LEU A 166 -23.08 21.09 7.39
N GLY A 167 -22.21 21.98 7.89
CA GLY A 167 -21.62 21.90 9.23
C GLY A 167 -20.60 20.78 9.46
N ALA A 168 -20.06 20.18 8.40
CA ALA A 168 -19.05 19.12 8.48
C ALA A 168 -17.67 19.63 8.93
N GLU A 169 -16.89 18.74 9.54
CA GLU A 169 -15.44 18.90 9.60
C GLU A 169 -14.85 18.53 8.24
N THR A 170 -13.87 19.29 7.76
CA THR A 170 -13.35 19.08 6.40
C THR A 170 -11.83 19.10 6.34
N LEU A 171 -11.27 18.20 5.54
CA LEU A 171 -9.85 18.15 5.18
C LEU A 171 -9.72 18.15 3.67
N LEU A 172 -8.82 18.95 3.10
CA LEU A 172 -8.49 18.92 1.68
C LEU A 172 -7.02 18.51 1.55
N ILE A 173 -6.77 17.43 0.82
CA ILE A 173 -5.43 16.93 0.50
C ILE A 173 -5.23 17.06 -1.01
N LYS A 174 -4.17 17.74 -1.41
CA LYS A 174 -3.76 17.80 -2.82
C LYS A 174 -2.53 16.92 -3.01
N LEU A 175 -2.64 15.88 -3.84
CA LEU A 175 -1.55 14.90 -3.99
C LEU A 175 -0.31 15.47 -4.66
N ASN A 176 -0.44 16.53 -5.46
CA ASN A 176 0.70 17.23 -6.06
C ASN A 176 1.55 18.00 -5.04
N ASP A 177 1.01 18.29 -3.86
CA ASP A 177 1.76 18.90 -2.75
C ASP A 177 2.55 17.84 -1.95
N LEU A 178 2.34 16.54 -2.23
CA LEU A 178 2.90 15.43 -1.45
C LEU A 178 4.07 14.75 -2.15
N LYS A 179 5.13 14.49 -1.38
CA LYS A 179 6.27 13.64 -1.73
C LYS A 179 6.03 12.23 -1.21
N PHE A 180 5.75 11.31 -2.10
CA PHE A 180 5.58 9.89 -1.79
C PHE A 180 6.05 9.01 -2.94
N ARG A 181 6.43 7.78 -2.63
CA ARG A 181 6.96 6.82 -3.63
C ARG A 181 5.84 6.09 -4.37
N ALA A 182 6.13 5.63 -5.59
CA ALA A 182 5.25 4.69 -6.30
C ALA A 182 5.20 3.33 -5.56
N CYS A 183 4.19 2.51 -5.87
CA CYS A 183 4.17 1.13 -5.39
C CYS A 183 5.25 0.30 -6.08
N GLU A 184 5.96 -0.56 -5.34
CA GLU A 184 7.03 -1.42 -5.88
C GLU A 184 6.57 -2.87 -6.10
N GLY A 185 5.27 -3.13 -5.99
CA GLY A 185 4.71 -4.45 -6.29
C GLY A 185 5.08 -5.56 -5.29
N TYR A 186 5.30 -5.22 -4.01
CA TYR A 186 5.64 -6.23 -2.99
C TYR A 186 4.61 -7.35 -2.85
N TYR A 187 3.33 -7.07 -3.12
CA TYR A 187 2.30 -8.11 -3.15
C TYR A 187 2.60 -9.22 -4.16
N SER A 188 3.15 -8.86 -5.33
CA SER A 188 3.57 -9.81 -6.37
C SER A 188 4.76 -10.66 -5.95
N LYS A 189 5.51 -10.25 -4.91
CA LYS A 189 6.55 -11.09 -4.28
C LYS A 189 5.96 -12.04 -3.25
N SER A 190 5.04 -11.56 -2.43
CA SER A 190 4.32 -12.34 -1.43
C SER A 190 3.19 -11.50 -0.84
N ALA A 191 2.05 -12.12 -0.54
CA ALA A 191 0.99 -11.46 0.23
C ALA A 191 1.53 -10.94 1.58
N ALA A 192 2.46 -11.65 2.22
CA ALA A 192 3.08 -11.24 3.48
C ALA A 192 4.04 -10.04 3.32
N ALA A 193 4.50 -9.74 2.10
CA ALA A 193 5.36 -8.59 1.85
C ALA A 193 4.58 -7.27 1.69
N CYS A 194 3.28 -7.34 1.43
CA CYS A 194 2.39 -6.17 1.32
C CYS A 194 1.62 -5.96 2.63
N THR A 195 2.26 -5.33 3.62
CA THR A 195 1.70 -5.22 4.98
C THR A 195 0.91 -3.93 5.19
N TRP A 196 0.14 -3.87 6.28
CA TRP A 196 -0.45 -2.65 6.82
C TRP A 196 0.25 -2.22 8.11
N PRO A 197 0.63 -0.94 8.27
CA PRO A 197 0.62 0.14 7.26
C PRO A 197 1.48 -0.19 6.04
N CYS A 198 1.33 0.54 4.93
CA CYS A 198 2.09 0.24 3.71
C CYS A 198 3.59 0.08 4.01
N SER A 199 4.20 -1.03 3.59
CA SER A 199 5.61 -1.31 3.87
C SER A 199 6.52 -0.16 3.44
N ILE A 200 6.23 0.51 2.31
CA ILE A 200 7.02 1.67 1.86
C ILE A 200 6.92 2.85 2.83
N THR A 201 5.72 3.16 3.34
CA THR A 201 5.54 4.21 4.36
C THR A 201 6.22 3.85 5.67
N GLN A 202 6.28 2.56 6.03
CA GLN A 202 7.00 2.13 7.23
C GLN A 202 8.52 2.25 7.09
N MET A 203 9.05 2.08 5.88
CA MET A 203 10.49 2.16 5.60
C MET A 203 11.00 3.60 5.40
N ASP A 204 10.10 4.53 5.10
CA ASP A 204 10.44 5.91 4.76
C ASP A 204 9.55 6.86 5.57
N GLU A 205 10.09 7.36 6.69
CA GLU A 205 9.41 8.31 7.57
C GLU A 205 9.05 9.63 6.87
N THR A 206 9.66 9.92 5.71
CA THR A 206 9.36 11.11 4.92
C THR A 206 8.27 10.89 3.88
N ASP A 207 7.77 9.66 3.71
CA ASP A 207 6.70 9.33 2.76
C ASP A 207 5.37 9.96 3.20
N GLN A 208 4.99 11.03 2.51
CA GLN A 208 3.85 11.87 2.91
C GLN A 208 2.48 11.23 2.60
N LEU A 209 2.43 10.02 2.02
CA LEU A 209 1.17 9.31 1.81
C LEU A 209 0.53 8.86 3.13
N ALA A 210 1.29 8.85 4.24
CA ALA A 210 0.79 8.55 5.58
C ALA A 210 -0.46 9.35 5.96
N GLN A 211 -0.53 10.63 5.57
CA GLN A 211 -1.69 11.48 5.85
C GLN A 211 -2.94 11.09 5.06
N VAL A 212 -2.76 10.53 3.84
CA VAL A 212 -3.88 10.01 3.04
C VAL A 212 -4.42 8.75 3.70
N TYR A 213 -3.56 7.86 4.17
CA TYR A 213 -3.97 6.69 4.94
C TYR A 213 -4.70 7.07 6.23
N GLU A 214 -4.20 8.05 6.95
CA GLU A 214 -4.82 8.61 8.14
C GLU A 214 -6.24 9.13 7.82
N ALA A 215 -6.37 9.93 6.76
CA ALA A 215 -7.63 10.49 6.31
C ALA A 215 -8.64 9.42 5.88
N LEU A 216 -8.21 8.40 5.13
CA LEU A 216 -9.10 7.36 4.59
C LEU A 216 -9.55 6.36 5.65
N ILE A 217 -8.67 5.98 6.57
CA ILE A 217 -8.93 4.86 7.49
C ILE A 217 -9.40 5.37 8.85
N HIS A 218 -8.67 6.32 9.43
CA HIS A 218 -8.87 6.71 10.82
C HIS A 218 -9.80 7.91 10.97
N TRP A 219 -9.76 8.87 10.05
CA TRP A 219 -10.43 10.15 10.26
C TRP A 219 -11.74 10.34 9.47
N GLY A 220 -11.72 10.25 8.15
CA GLY A 220 -12.82 10.67 7.26
C GLY A 220 -14.00 9.71 7.22
N ASP A 221 -15.21 10.24 7.15
CA ASP A 221 -16.46 9.49 6.96
C ASP A 221 -16.92 9.49 5.50
N VAL A 222 -16.66 10.60 4.80
CA VAL A 222 -16.96 10.82 3.39
C VAL A 222 -15.68 11.20 2.65
N ILE A 223 -15.36 10.49 1.58
CA ILE A 223 -14.17 10.72 0.75
C ILE A 223 -14.62 11.18 -0.64
N ILE A 224 -14.30 12.42 -0.99
CA ILE A 224 -14.52 12.97 -2.33
C ILE A 224 -13.19 12.99 -3.07
N VAL A 225 -13.04 12.17 -4.11
CA VAL A 225 -11.82 12.16 -4.95
C VAL A 225 -12.09 12.91 -6.24
N SER A 226 -11.30 13.94 -6.53
CA SER A 226 -11.37 14.64 -7.82
C SER A 226 -10.18 14.30 -8.69
N THR A 227 -10.43 13.93 -9.94
CA THR A 227 -9.38 13.63 -10.92
C THR A 227 -9.60 14.36 -12.24
N PRO A 228 -8.55 14.90 -12.87
CA PRO A 228 -8.62 15.23 -14.28
C PRO A 228 -8.62 13.95 -15.13
N LEU A 229 -9.21 14.02 -16.32
CA LEU A 229 -9.02 13.02 -17.38
C LEU A 229 -7.72 13.29 -18.13
N ARG A 230 -6.90 12.25 -18.30
CA ARG A 230 -5.64 12.27 -19.04
C ARG A 230 -5.59 11.01 -19.88
N TRP A 231 -5.56 11.15 -21.20
CA TRP A 231 -5.49 10.00 -22.11
C TRP A 231 -6.60 8.96 -21.86
N GLY A 232 -7.82 9.45 -21.61
CA GLY A 232 -8.99 8.60 -21.33
C GLY A 232 -8.99 7.92 -19.96
N ALA A 233 -8.04 8.25 -19.07
CA ALA A 233 -7.90 7.67 -17.74
C ALA A 233 -7.90 8.75 -16.63
N ALA A 234 -8.00 8.30 -15.36
CA ALA A 234 -7.69 9.15 -14.22
C ALA A 234 -6.21 9.61 -14.24
N SER A 235 -5.87 10.61 -13.43
CA SER A 235 -4.52 11.16 -13.39
C SER A 235 -3.48 10.14 -12.92
N SER A 236 -2.22 10.35 -13.29
CA SER A 236 -1.11 9.51 -12.79
C SER A 236 -0.98 9.54 -11.27
N LEU A 237 -1.29 10.67 -10.61
CA LEU A 237 -1.29 10.74 -9.14
C LEU A 237 -2.42 9.94 -8.51
N TYR A 238 -3.58 9.80 -9.16
CA TYR A 238 -4.63 8.88 -8.72
C TYR A 238 -4.09 7.45 -8.68
N TYR A 239 -3.48 6.98 -9.77
CA TYR A 239 -2.95 5.61 -9.83
C TYR A 239 -1.79 5.39 -8.85
N LYS A 240 -0.85 6.33 -8.77
CA LYS A 240 0.26 6.28 -7.81
C LYS A 240 -0.23 6.16 -6.37
N MET A 241 -1.32 6.84 -6.01
CA MET A 241 -1.99 6.69 -4.72
C MET A 241 -2.72 5.35 -4.61
N ALA A 242 -3.55 4.97 -5.58
CA ALA A 242 -4.40 3.79 -5.55
C ALA A 242 -3.59 2.48 -5.47
N GLU A 243 -2.49 2.36 -6.23
CA GLU A 243 -1.59 1.20 -6.21
C GLU A 243 -0.99 0.95 -4.82
N ARG A 244 -0.74 2.02 -4.07
CA ARG A 244 -0.22 1.96 -2.70
C ARG A 244 -1.28 1.50 -1.70
N MET A 245 -2.57 1.49 -2.04
CA MET A 245 -3.66 1.03 -1.16
C MET A 245 -3.91 -0.48 -1.22
N ASN A 246 -3.22 -1.22 -2.08
CA ASN A 246 -3.32 -2.68 -2.08
C ASN A 246 -3.02 -3.28 -0.69
N CYS A 247 -2.18 -2.62 0.11
CA CYS A 247 -1.91 -2.99 1.50
C CYS A 247 -3.16 -3.00 2.40
N ILE A 248 -4.13 -2.13 2.12
CA ILE A 248 -5.40 -2.02 2.85
C ILE A 248 -6.25 -3.25 2.53
N GLN A 249 -6.45 -3.50 1.23
CA GLN A 249 -7.24 -4.61 0.71
C GLN A 249 -6.64 -5.96 1.14
N ASN A 250 -5.31 -6.07 1.18
CA ASN A 250 -4.59 -7.29 1.54
C ASN A 250 -4.75 -7.69 3.01
N GLN A 251 -5.18 -6.79 3.90
CA GLN A 251 -5.45 -7.15 5.30
C GLN A 251 -6.58 -8.17 5.45
N VAL A 252 -7.48 -8.26 4.48
CA VAL A 252 -8.47 -9.33 4.43
C VAL A 252 -7.77 -10.69 4.31
N THR A 253 -6.76 -10.79 3.43
CA THR A 253 -6.01 -12.02 3.17
C THR A 253 -5.10 -12.40 4.34
N ILE A 254 -4.30 -11.46 4.85
CA ILE A 254 -3.22 -11.79 5.80
C ILE A 254 -3.60 -11.64 7.27
N ALA A 255 -4.69 -10.93 7.56
CA ALA A 255 -5.10 -10.60 8.93
C ALA A 255 -6.60 -10.77 9.20
N ASP A 256 -7.38 -11.25 8.23
CA ASP A 256 -8.84 -11.39 8.30
C ASP A 256 -9.51 -10.11 8.86
N LYS A 257 -9.08 -8.97 8.29
CA LYS A 257 -9.45 -7.63 8.75
C LYS A 257 -9.79 -6.71 7.58
N VAL A 258 -11.01 -6.17 7.60
CA VAL A 258 -11.44 -5.09 6.70
C VAL A 258 -11.17 -3.75 7.40
N LEU A 259 -10.25 -2.94 6.87
CA LEU A 259 -9.87 -1.67 7.49
C LEU A 259 -10.86 -0.54 7.24
N ILE A 260 -11.49 -0.51 6.06
CA ILE A 260 -12.42 0.53 5.65
C ILE A 260 -13.83 -0.03 5.74
N GLN A 261 -14.62 0.52 6.66
CA GLN A 261 -16.00 0.13 6.87
C GLN A 261 -16.80 1.36 7.26
N ASN A 262 -18.07 1.38 6.87
CA ASN A 262 -19.00 2.46 7.22
C ASN A 262 -18.52 3.85 6.74
N LYS A 263 -17.87 3.90 5.58
CA LYS A 263 -17.39 5.14 4.96
C LYS A 263 -17.98 5.26 3.55
N VAL A 264 -18.19 6.50 3.12
CA VAL A 264 -18.77 6.83 1.82
C VAL A 264 -17.69 7.37 0.89
N ALA A 265 -17.73 6.97 -0.39
CA ALA A 265 -16.90 7.55 -1.44
C ALA A 265 -17.76 8.16 -2.55
N ALA A 266 -17.26 9.24 -3.15
CA ALA A 266 -17.86 9.88 -4.32
C ALA A 266 -16.79 10.61 -5.15
N PHE A 267 -17.10 10.89 -6.43
CA PHE A 267 -16.07 11.30 -7.40
C PHE A 267 -16.43 12.55 -8.21
N ILE A 268 -15.40 13.33 -8.52
CA ILE A 268 -15.50 14.48 -9.43
C ILE A 268 -14.51 14.24 -10.58
N ILE A 269 -15.02 14.06 -11.79
CA ILE A 269 -14.22 13.69 -12.95
C ILE A 269 -14.30 14.80 -13.98
N THR A 270 -13.19 15.48 -14.29
CA THR A 270 -13.22 16.59 -15.25
C THR A 270 -12.19 16.40 -16.35
N GLY A 271 -12.51 16.71 -17.59
CA GLY A 271 -11.56 16.59 -18.69
C GLY A 271 -11.90 17.49 -19.87
N GLY A 272 -10.95 17.64 -20.77
CA GLY A 272 -11.24 18.14 -22.12
C GLY A 272 -11.88 17.07 -23.00
N GLN A 273 -11.38 15.83 -22.89
CA GLN A 273 -11.76 14.70 -23.74
C GLN A 273 -12.75 13.75 -23.05
N ASP A 274 -13.23 12.74 -23.79
CA ASP A 274 -14.21 11.74 -23.35
C ASP A 274 -13.60 10.66 -22.40
N ASN A 275 -14.38 9.64 -22.05
CA ASN A 275 -14.10 8.49 -21.16
C ASN A 275 -14.48 8.67 -19.69
N ILE A 276 -15.43 9.57 -19.39
CA ILE A 276 -15.94 9.75 -18.03
C ILE A 276 -16.44 8.43 -17.42
N GLN A 277 -17.23 7.67 -18.18
CA GLN A 277 -17.89 6.46 -17.67
C GLN A 277 -16.89 5.33 -17.37
N ASP A 278 -15.85 5.20 -18.19
CA ASP A 278 -14.78 4.22 -17.97
C ASP A 278 -14.00 4.54 -16.68
N VAL A 279 -13.61 5.80 -16.52
CA VAL A 279 -12.91 6.26 -15.31
C VAL A 279 -13.80 6.13 -14.07
N ALA A 280 -15.07 6.51 -14.16
CA ALA A 280 -16.01 6.34 -13.07
C ALA A 280 -16.17 4.86 -12.68
N GLY A 281 -16.30 3.97 -13.67
CA GLY A 281 -16.39 2.52 -13.46
C GLY A 281 -15.17 1.95 -12.74
N HIS A 282 -13.96 2.33 -13.17
CA HIS A 282 -12.72 1.92 -12.50
C HIS A 282 -12.63 2.44 -11.05
N MET A 283 -12.97 3.71 -10.82
CA MET A 283 -12.94 4.29 -9.47
C MET A 283 -13.98 3.65 -8.55
N LEU A 284 -15.20 3.42 -9.04
CA LEU A 284 -16.26 2.74 -8.30
C LEU A 284 -15.84 1.32 -7.92
N GLY A 285 -15.33 0.53 -8.88
CA GLY A 285 -14.86 -0.83 -8.61
C GLY A 285 -13.73 -0.87 -7.58
N PHE A 286 -12.74 0.01 -7.72
CA PHE A 286 -11.60 0.08 -6.80
C PHE A 286 -12.01 0.46 -5.37
N PHE A 287 -12.81 1.52 -5.19
CA PHE A 287 -13.25 1.94 -3.86
C PHE A 287 -14.25 0.95 -3.23
N ALA A 288 -15.08 0.28 -4.04
CA ALA A 288 -15.95 -0.79 -3.56
C ALA A 288 -15.13 -1.94 -2.95
N GLU A 289 -14.08 -2.37 -3.67
CA GLU A 289 -13.18 -3.45 -3.24
C GLU A 289 -12.36 -3.11 -1.98
N LEU A 290 -12.23 -1.82 -1.64
CA LEU A 290 -11.64 -1.39 -0.37
C LEU A 290 -12.65 -1.41 0.79
N GLY A 291 -13.96 -1.35 0.52
CA GLY A 291 -15.03 -1.38 1.52
C GLY A 291 -15.84 -0.08 1.65
N PHE A 292 -15.72 0.86 0.71
CA PHE A 292 -16.55 2.06 0.69
C PHE A 292 -17.97 1.78 0.18
N ALA A 293 -18.94 2.50 0.73
CA ALA A 293 -20.29 2.62 0.18
C ALA A 293 -20.40 3.86 -0.71
N PHE A 294 -21.46 3.90 -1.53
CA PHE A 294 -21.70 4.98 -2.49
C PHE A 294 -23.09 5.57 -2.28
N PRO A 295 -23.26 6.89 -2.36
CA PRO A 295 -24.59 7.49 -2.41
C PRO A 295 -25.23 7.25 -3.79
N PRO A 296 -26.54 7.47 -3.95
CA PRO A 296 -27.15 7.61 -5.28
C PRO A 296 -26.40 8.66 -6.10
N PHE A 297 -26.17 8.39 -7.39
CA PHE A 297 -25.38 9.25 -8.29
C PHE A 297 -24.00 9.62 -7.72
N PRO A 298 -23.09 8.64 -7.55
CA PRO A 298 -21.86 8.80 -6.76
C PRO A 298 -20.75 9.59 -7.45
N TYR A 299 -21.01 10.17 -8.62
CA TYR A 299 -20.07 11.07 -9.27
C TYR A 299 -20.79 12.19 -10.02
N ILE A 300 -20.07 13.29 -10.19
CA ILE A 300 -20.37 14.29 -11.21
C ILE A 300 -19.21 14.35 -12.18
N ALA A 301 -19.47 14.82 -13.39
CA ALA A 301 -18.43 14.92 -14.39
C ALA A 301 -18.63 16.07 -15.36
N HIS A 302 -17.51 16.51 -15.95
CA HIS A 302 -17.47 17.50 -17.02
C HIS A 302 -16.49 17.03 -18.10
N SER A 303 -16.94 17.05 -19.35
CA SER A 303 -16.10 16.89 -20.53
C SER A 303 -16.61 17.82 -21.62
N ARG A 304 -15.71 18.32 -22.46
CA ARG A 304 -16.09 19.02 -23.69
C ARG A 304 -16.47 18.04 -24.81
N GLY A 305 -16.08 16.77 -24.69
CA GLY A 305 -16.33 15.72 -25.68
C GLY A 305 -15.18 15.55 -26.66
N TRP A 306 -15.12 14.40 -27.33
CA TRP A 306 -14.04 14.05 -28.27
C TRP A 306 -13.90 15.04 -29.44
N SER A 307 -15.01 15.55 -29.96
CA SER A 307 -15.05 16.44 -31.13
C SER A 307 -14.96 17.92 -30.78
N ALA A 308 -14.90 18.27 -29.50
CA ALA A 308 -14.74 19.65 -29.08
C ALA A 308 -13.26 20.02 -29.11
N GLU A 309 -12.83 20.65 -30.20
CA GLU A 309 -11.47 21.18 -30.39
C GLU A 309 -11.35 22.64 -29.86
N ASP A 310 -12.04 22.97 -28.76
CA ASP A 310 -12.13 24.33 -28.18
C ASP A 310 -11.65 24.40 -26.72
N MET A 311 -10.54 23.70 -26.44
CA MET A 311 -10.02 23.53 -25.08
C MET A 311 -9.65 24.85 -24.37
N GLU A 312 -9.39 25.92 -25.11
CA GLU A 312 -9.18 27.26 -24.58
C GLU A 312 -10.36 27.78 -23.74
N ASN A 313 -11.59 27.36 -24.07
CA ASN A 313 -12.80 27.78 -23.36
C ASN A 313 -13.19 26.85 -22.20
N ASN A 314 -12.53 25.70 -22.06
CA ASN A 314 -12.89 24.68 -21.06
C ASN A 314 -12.84 25.24 -19.64
N MET A 315 -11.81 26.02 -19.33
CA MET A 315 -11.64 26.61 -17.99
C MET A 315 -12.73 27.64 -17.70
N ASP A 316 -13.04 28.51 -18.67
CA ASP A 316 -14.06 29.55 -18.53
C ASP A 316 -15.46 28.95 -18.40
N TYR A 317 -15.75 27.87 -19.13
CA TYR A 317 -17.01 27.13 -18.97
C TYR A 317 -17.20 26.66 -17.52
N VAL A 318 -16.22 25.95 -16.96
CA VAL A 318 -16.32 25.43 -15.60
C VAL A 318 -16.33 26.56 -14.56
N LYS A 319 -15.59 27.64 -14.81
CA LYS A 319 -15.56 28.81 -13.94
C LYS A 319 -16.91 29.49 -13.84
N ASN A 320 -17.65 29.56 -14.94
CA ASN A 320 -18.90 30.30 -15.03
C ASN A 320 -20.15 29.42 -14.84
N SER A 321 -20.06 28.10 -14.99
CA SER A 321 -21.18 27.19 -14.80
C SER A 321 -21.67 27.17 -13.34
N SER A 322 -22.90 27.62 -13.11
CA SER A 322 -23.64 27.40 -11.86
C SER A 322 -23.95 25.92 -11.66
N ASP A 323 -24.35 25.25 -12.74
CA ASP A 323 -24.85 23.88 -12.69
C ASP A 323 -23.77 22.89 -12.24
N LEU A 324 -22.53 23.05 -12.71
CA LEU A 324 -21.41 22.23 -12.23
C LEU A 324 -21.10 22.48 -10.74
N LYS A 325 -21.24 23.73 -10.28
CA LYS A 325 -21.03 24.08 -8.87
C LYS A 325 -22.15 23.51 -8.01
N ASP A 326 -23.39 23.60 -8.44
CA ASP A 326 -24.55 23.07 -7.73
C ASP A 326 -24.52 21.54 -7.73
N GLY A 327 -24.13 20.90 -8.83
CA GLY A 327 -23.87 19.47 -8.89
C GLY A 327 -22.79 19.02 -7.89
N ALA A 328 -21.73 19.82 -7.68
CA ALA A 328 -20.69 19.52 -6.69
C ALA A 328 -21.20 19.65 -5.24
N LYS A 329 -22.05 20.65 -4.97
CA LYS A 329 -22.73 20.80 -3.67
C LYS A 329 -23.67 19.62 -3.40
N ASP A 330 -24.49 19.26 -4.39
CA ASP A 330 -25.43 18.15 -4.28
C ASP A 330 -24.71 16.81 -4.11
N LEU A 331 -23.55 16.62 -4.74
CA LEU A 331 -22.72 15.42 -4.59
C LEU A 331 -22.28 15.24 -3.15
N VAL A 332 -21.73 16.29 -2.53
CA VAL A 332 -21.26 16.17 -1.14
C VAL A 332 -22.43 16.03 -0.17
N LYS A 333 -23.54 16.74 -0.42
CA LYS A 333 -24.75 16.65 0.39
C LYS A 333 -25.29 15.22 0.47
N ARG A 334 -25.55 14.58 -0.68
CA ARG A 334 -26.04 13.18 -0.71
C ARG A 334 -25.02 12.17 -0.17
N SER A 335 -23.72 12.47 -0.30
CA SER A 335 -22.66 11.65 0.31
C SER A 335 -22.69 11.73 1.84
N MET A 336 -22.94 12.91 2.41
CA MET A 336 -23.09 13.11 3.85
C MET A 336 -24.37 12.45 4.37
N GLU A 337 -25.51 12.63 3.69
CA GLU A 337 -26.78 11.96 4.05
C GLU A 337 -26.62 10.42 4.10
N MET A 338 -25.93 9.84 3.12
CA MET A 338 -25.62 8.40 3.12
C MET A 338 -24.71 8.01 4.31
N SER A 339 -23.75 8.86 4.66
CA SER A 339 -22.87 8.66 5.81
C SER A 339 -23.64 8.67 7.13
N GLU A 340 -24.58 9.60 7.33
CA GLU A 340 -25.45 9.66 8.51
C GLU A 340 -26.23 8.35 8.69
N ILE A 341 -26.82 7.84 7.61
CA ILE A 341 -27.57 6.58 7.62
C ILE A 341 -26.67 5.40 8.04
N ILE A 342 -25.49 5.30 7.42
CA ILE A 342 -24.54 4.23 7.65
C ILE A 342 -23.97 4.28 9.07
N LEU A 343 -23.65 5.47 9.59
CA LEU A 343 -23.15 5.63 10.96
C LEU A 343 -24.22 5.29 12.00
N GLY A 344 -25.49 5.59 11.71
CA GLY A 344 -26.62 5.28 12.58
C GLY A 344 -27.01 3.79 12.64
N ARG A 345 -26.80 3.03 11.55
CA ARG A 345 -27.25 1.61 11.47
C ARG A 345 -26.12 0.58 11.38
N LYS A 346 -24.92 0.99 10.96
CA LYS A 346 -23.80 0.15 10.47
C LYS A 346 -24.19 -0.70 9.28
N ILE A 347 -23.28 -0.82 8.29
CA ILE A 347 -23.49 -1.62 7.08
C ILE A 347 -23.58 -3.12 7.43
N SER A 348 -22.82 -3.58 8.42
CA SER A 348 -22.84 -4.96 8.89
C SER A 348 -22.99 -5.02 10.41
N LYS A 349 -23.89 -5.89 10.88
CA LYS A 349 -24.06 -6.22 12.30
C LYS A 349 -23.04 -7.25 12.78
N GLU A 350 -22.51 -8.05 11.86
CA GLU A 350 -21.52 -9.10 12.13
C GLU A 350 -20.15 -8.71 11.56
N LYS A 351 -19.11 -9.44 11.96
CA LYS A 351 -17.79 -9.31 11.33
C LYS A 351 -17.98 -9.62 9.84
N ILE A 352 -17.55 -8.71 8.95
CA ILE A 352 -17.51 -9.00 7.52
C ILE A 352 -16.59 -10.21 7.34
N THR A 353 -17.20 -11.38 7.10
CA THR A 353 -16.48 -12.62 6.84
C THR A 353 -15.71 -12.46 5.56
N HIS A 354 -14.46 -12.97 5.50
CA HIS A 354 -13.64 -12.98 4.30
C HIS A 354 -14.52 -13.30 3.08
N PRO A 355 -14.88 -12.30 2.25
CA PRO A 355 -15.61 -12.59 1.04
C PRO A 355 -14.54 -13.28 0.20
N GLY A 356 -14.62 -14.61 0.05
CA GLY A 356 -13.71 -15.32 -0.81
C GLY A 356 -13.81 -14.64 -2.17
N ARG A 357 -12.82 -13.83 -2.56
CA ARG A 357 -12.91 -12.99 -3.77
C ARG A 357 -13.13 -13.81 -5.05
N LYS A 358 -12.94 -15.13 -4.95
CA LYS A 358 -13.15 -16.12 -6.00
C LYS A 358 -14.35 -17.05 -5.72
N ALA A 359 -15.27 -16.64 -4.84
CA ALA A 359 -16.37 -17.46 -4.33
C ALA A 359 -15.92 -18.82 -3.72
N GLN A 360 -14.67 -18.91 -3.30
CA GLN A 360 -14.08 -20.10 -2.67
C GLN A 360 -13.15 -19.67 -1.54
N SER A 361 -13.00 -20.54 -0.54
CA SER A 361 -12.06 -20.38 0.56
C SER A 361 -10.64 -20.31 0.00
N LEU A 362 -9.92 -19.22 0.27
CA LEU A 362 -8.49 -19.16 -0.02
C LEU A 362 -7.78 -20.04 1.01
N HIS A 363 -7.29 -21.21 0.59
CA HIS A 363 -6.33 -21.98 1.37
C HIS A 363 -5.00 -21.22 1.40
N VAL A 364 -4.90 -20.21 2.25
CA VAL A 364 -3.60 -19.65 2.62
C VAL A 364 -3.07 -20.56 3.72
N GLU A 365 -2.15 -21.46 3.36
CA GLU A 365 -1.38 -22.21 4.36
C GLU A 365 -0.73 -21.20 5.29
N LYS A 366 -1.18 -21.15 6.55
CA LYS A 366 -0.46 -20.44 7.61
C LYS A 366 0.83 -21.23 7.84
N LYS A 367 1.93 -20.76 7.26
CA LYS A 367 3.28 -21.25 7.57
C LYS A 367 3.74 -20.75 8.92
#